data_AF-A0ABD0YT56-F1
#
_entry.id   AF-A0ABD0YT56-F1
#
_cell.length_a   1.000
_cell.length_b   1.000
_cell.length_c   1.000
_cell.angle_alpha   90.00
_cell.angle_beta   90.00
_cell.angle_gamma   90.00
#
_symmetry.space_group_name_H-M   'P 1'
#
loop_
_entity.id
_entity.type
_entity.pdbx_description
1 polymer ?
#
loop_
_entity_poly.entity_id
_entity_poly.type
_entity_poly.pdbx_seq_one_letter_code
_entity_poly.pdbx_strand_id
1 'polypeptide(L)'
;MLTNQWQSSVKINTVVALSDLCVRFTSLIEAYLGDMCVCLRDTDIVVRTNTLTYLTQLIQEDFLKLRYPFFYYILFMLEDEVSSIREQTSAFLVNTNHRSHNNVVLSPQERAAFCMPGEGGRECRRKLYRYMLDHMQDDHRFKVTYRLCTEILDEVSEGKIRLNQVGTFVLQDALYILSCDEIRMVHLRSGKETHEDDNGEMMEEVITHVRKTIISQLVKKNYIENIVPIIIRLKHKLKEMKSSLVRDLMICLRELMKDFKEEVCFIKCVNVVLFLRQS
;
A
#
# COMPACT_ATOMS: atom_id res chain seq x y z
N MET A 1 -3.84 -3.40 28.48
CA MET A 1 -4.52 -4.09 29.62
C MET A 1 -4.69 -5.60 29.44
N LEU A 2 -4.62 -6.15 28.23
CA LEU A 2 -4.85 -7.58 27.97
C LEU A 2 -3.51 -8.29 27.75
N THR A 3 -2.94 -8.88 28.81
CA THR A 3 -1.67 -9.61 28.71
C THR A 3 -1.92 -11.09 28.41
N ASN A 4 -0.91 -11.78 27.84
CA ASN A 4 -1.00 -13.22 27.54
C ASN A 4 -1.26 -14.12 28.77
N GLN A 5 -1.17 -13.58 29.99
CA GLN A 5 -1.43 -14.32 31.22
C GLN A 5 -2.92 -14.51 31.51
N TRP A 6 -3.81 -13.79 30.83
CA TRP A 6 -5.25 -13.84 31.08
C TRP A 6 -5.89 -15.02 30.35
N GLN A 7 -6.89 -15.64 30.95
CA GLN A 7 -7.69 -16.69 30.30
C GLN A 7 -8.40 -16.13 29.06
N SER A 8 -8.49 -16.94 28.01
CA SER A 8 -9.13 -16.58 26.74
C SER A 8 -10.56 -16.05 26.93
N SER A 9 -11.33 -16.67 27.82
CA SER A 9 -12.69 -16.24 28.18
C SER A 9 -12.73 -14.80 28.72
N VAL A 10 -11.77 -14.41 29.56
CA VAL A 10 -11.69 -13.06 30.13
C VAL A 10 -11.34 -12.04 29.05
N LYS A 11 -10.42 -12.38 28.14
CA LYS A 11 -10.08 -11.51 27.01
C LYS A 11 -11.28 -11.30 26.09
N ILE A 12 -11.97 -12.39 25.72
CA ILE A 12 -13.18 -12.33 24.89
C ILE A 12 -14.25 -11.48 25.57
N ASN A 13 -14.57 -11.75 26.84
CA ASN A 13 -15.57 -10.98 27.58
C ASN A 13 -15.22 -9.49 27.67
N THR A 14 -13.92 -9.17 27.78
CA THR A 14 -13.47 -7.77 27.78
C THR A 14 -13.68 -7.12 26.41
N VAL A 15 -13.32 -7.80 25.32
CA VAL A 15 -13.55 -7.30 23.95
C VAL A 15 -15.04 -7.11 23.68
N VAL A 16 -15.90 -8.03 24.12
CA VAL A 16 -17.36 -7.92 24.01
C VAL A 16 -17.86 -6.70 24.77
N ALA A 17 -17.49 -6.56 26.05
CA ALA A 17 -17.94 -5.45 26.88
C ALA A 17 -17.49 -4.09 26.33
N LEU A 18 -16.24 -3.99 25.84
CA LEU A 18 -15.75 -2.76 25.21
C LEU A 18 -16.45 -2.47 23.89
N SER A 19 -16.81 -3.50 23.12
CA SER A 19 -17.59 -3.36 21.88
C SER A 19 -19.00 -2.84 22.15
N ASP A 20 -19.69 -3.39 23.14
CA ASP A 20 -21.02 -2.94 23.54
C ASP A 20 -21.01 -1.48 24.02
N LEU A 21 -19.98 -1.10 24.78
CA LEU A 21 -19.78 0.29 25.21
C LEU A 21 -19.49 1.22 24.03
N CYS A 22 -18.80 0.74 23.01
CA CYS A 22 -18.45 1.52 21.82
C CYS A 22 -19.68 2.01 21.04
N VAL A 23 -20.79 1.28 21.11
CA VAL A 23 -22.08 1.65 20.47
C VAL A 23 -22.68 2.94 21.05
N ARG A 24 -22.46 3.20 22.34
CA ARG A 24 -23.06 4.36 23.04
C ARG A 24 -22.05 5.43 23.44
N PHE A 25 -20.80 5.05 23.68
CA PHE A 25 -19.76 5.89 24.26
C PHE A 25 -18.45 5.82 23.46
N THR A 26 -18.53 5.87 22.14
CA THR A 26 -17.39 5.71 21.22
C THR A 26 -16.17 6.55 21.62
N SER A 27 -16.36 7.84 21.91
CA SER A 27 -15.27 8.77 22.28
C SER A 27 -14.53 8.38 23.55
N LEU A 28 -15.20 7.70 24.49
CA LEU A 28 -14.57 7.18 25.70
C LEU A 28 -13.75 5.91 25.42
N ILE A 29 -14.22 5.08 24.47
CA ILE A 29 -13.60 3.81 24.11
C ILE A 29 -12.41 3.98 23.18
N GLU A 30 -12.30 5.09 22.43
CA GLU A 30 -11.17 5.35 21.51
C GLU A 30 -9.79 5.14 22.16
N ALA A 31 -9.63 5.48 23.44
CA ALA A 31 -8.38 5.29 24.18
C ALA A 31 -8.02 3.81 24.43
N TYR A 32 -8.98 2.90 24.41
CA TYR A 32 -8.82 1.47 24.68
C TYR A 32 -8.84 0.61 23.40
N LEU A 33 -9.12 1.20 22.23
CA LEU A 33 -9.17 0.47 20.97
C LEU A 33 -7.83 -0.20 20.63
N GLY A 34 -6.70 0.44 20.94
CA GLY A 34 -5.38 -0.18 20.74
C GLY A 34 -5.22 -1.47 21.55
N ASP A 35 -5.69 -1.48 22.80
CA ASP A 35 -5.68 -2.68 23.65
C ASP A 35 -6.57 -3.80 23.09
N MET A 36 -7.74 -3.46 22.55
CA MET A 36 -8.61 -4.43 21.86
C MET A 36 -7.93 -4.99 20.62
N CYS A 37 -7.30 -4.14 19.81
CA CYS A 37 -6.63 -4.57 18.59
C CYS A 37 -5.47 -5.52 18.87
N VAL A 38 -4.74 -5.38 19.97
CA VAL A 38 -3.67 -6.34 20.33
C VAL A 38 -4.19 -7.78 20.41
N CYS A 39 -5.47 -8.02 20.77
CA CYS A 39 -6.08 -9.35 20.77
C CYS A 39 -6.23 -9.98 19.38
N LEU A 40 -6.09 -9.22 18.29
CA LEU A 40 -5.96 -9.77 16.94
C LEU A 40 -4.68 -10.60 16.77
N ARG A 41 -3.70 -10.46 17.67
CA ARG A 41 -2.44 -11.22 17.67
C ARG A 41 -2.34 -12.20 18.82
N ASP A 42 -3.48 -12.58 19.41
CA ASP A 42 -3.52 -13.54 20.50
C ASP A 42 -3.09 -14.95 20.07
N THR A 43 -2.48 -15.70 20.98
CA THR A 43 -2.12 -17.10 20.75
C THR A 43 -3.36 -17.98 20.53
N ASP A 44 -4.48 -17.63 21.18
CA ASP A 44 -5.72 -18.37 21.04
C ASP A 44 -6.52 -17.91 19.80
N ILE A 45 -6.75 -18.86 18.89
CA ILE A 45 -7.56 -18.69 17.68
C ILE A 45 -8.95 -18.13 17.99
N VAL A 46 -9.58 -18.56 19.08
CA VAL A 46 -10.93 -18.14 19.47
C VAL A 46 -10.92 -16.65 19.85
N VAL A 47 -9.88 -16.19 20.54
CA VAL A 47 -9.70 -14.77 20.88
C VAL A 47 -9.51 -13.95 19.62
N ARG A 48 -8.64 -14.38 18.69
CA ARG A 48 -8.41 -13.68 17.42
C ARG A 48 -9.69 -13.57 16.59
N THR A 49 -10.41 -14.68 16.44
CA THR A 49 -11.65 -14.75 15.64
C THR A 49 -12.75 -13.86 16.21
N ASN A 50 -12.98 -13.92 17.53
CA ASN A 50 -13.98 -13.06 18.17
C ASN A 50 -13.58 -11.58 18.05
N THR A 51 -12.31 -11.26 18.31
CA THR A 51 -11.82 -9.87 18.22
C THR A 51 -12.00 -9.31 16.82
N LEU A 52 -11.64 -10.06 15.78
CA LEU A 52 -11.85 -9.65 14.39
C LEU A 52 -13.35 -9.43 14.11
N THR A 53 -14.20 -10.36 14.54
CA THR A 53 -15.66 -10.27 14.33
C THR A 53 -16.24 -9.00 14.95
N TYR A 54 -15.98 -8.74 16.23
CA TYR A 54 -16.51 -7.55 16.89
C TYR A 54 -15.96 -6.25 16.30
N LEU A 55 -14.65 -6.18 16.00
CA LEU A 55 -14.07 -4.97 15.40
C LEU A 55 -14.66 -4.70 14.00
N THR A 56 -14.81 -5.73 13.17
CA THR A 56 -15.40 -5.57 11.83
C THR A 56 -16.87 -5.18 11.89
N GLN A 57 -17.66 -5.73 12.82
CA GLN A 57 -19.06 -5.35 13.05
C GLN A 57 -19.19 -3.87 13.45
N LEU A 58 -18.40 -3.42 14.43
CA LEU A 58 -18.42 -2.00 14.85
C LEU A 58 -18.07 -1.05 13.71
N ILE A 59 -17.20 -1.47 12.79
CA ILE A 59 -16.87 -0.67 11.61
C ILE A 59 -18.00 -0.69 10.58
N GLN A 60 -18.60 -1.85 10.32
CA GLN A 60 -19.71 -2.00 9.36
C GLN A 60 -20.96 -1.23 9.81
N GLU A 61 -21.21 -1.19 11.12
CA GLU A 61 -22.32 -0.44 11.73
C GLU A 61 -21.99 1.04 11.97
N ASP A 62 -20.86 1.53 11.42
CA ASP A 62 -20.43 2.92 11.46
C ASP A 62 -20.11 3.49 12.86
N PHE A 63 -20.05 2.64 13.90
CA PHE A 63 -19.63 3.02 15.25
C PHE A 63 -18.13 3.29 15.33
N LEU A 64 -17.31 2.59 14.54
CA LEU A 64 -15.88 2.83 14.43
C LEU A 64 -15.48 3.20 13.01
N LYS A 65 -14.65 4.25 12.87
CA LYS A 65 -14.09 4.62 11.58
C LYS A 65 -12.78 3.86 11.33
N LEU A 66 -12.72 3.18 10.18
CA LEU A 66 -11.51 2.49 9.73
C LEU A 66 -10.44 3.48 9.27
N ARG A 67 -9.69 4.01 10.22
CA ARG A 67 -8.56 4.93 10.01
C ARG A 67 -7.24 4.24 10.33
N TYR A 68 -6.12 4.87 9.98
CA TYR A 68 -4.82 4.45 10.51
C TYR A 68 -4.80 4.67 12.04
N PRO A 69 -4.25 3.75 12.85
CA PRO A 69 -3.54 2.52 12.50
C PRO A 69 -4.44 1.28 12.37
N PHE A 70 -5.73 1.36 12.71
CA PHE A 70 -6.67 0.23 12.71
C PHE A 70 -6.76 -0.50 11.38
N PHE A 71 -6.75 0.26 10.28
CA PHE A 71 -6.71 -0.33 8.93
C PHE A 71 -5.52 -1.28 8.77
N TYR A 72 -4.34 -0.89 9.26
CA TYR A 72 -3.14 -1.71 9.17
C TYR A 72 -3.23 -2.96 10.07
N TYR A 73 -3.88 -2.86 11.24
CA TYR A 73 -4.08 -4.02 12.11
C TYR A 73 -5.01 -5.06 11.51
N ILE A 74 -6.10 -4.62 10.87
CA ILE A 74 -7.00 -5.52 10.15
C ILE A 74 -6.31 -6.10 8.92
N LEU A 75 -5.58 -5.28 8.14
CA LEU A 75 -4.81 -5.74 6.98
C LEU A 75 -3.81 -6.85 7.37
N PHE A 76 -3.21 -6.76 8.55
CA PHE A 76 -2.29 -7.78 9.06
C PHE A 76 -2.95 -9.17 9.19
N MET A 77 -4.25 -9.24 9.44
CA MET A 77 -4.98 -10.50 9.60
C MET A 77 -5.08 -11.32 8.31
N LEU A 78 -4.73 -10.74 7.15
CA LEU A 78 -4.55 -11.47 5.91
C LEU A 78 -3.39 -12.48 5.97
N GLU A 79 -2.49 -12.34 6.94
CA GLU A 79 -1.36 -13.25 7.17
C GLU A 79 -1.57 -14.15 8.40
N ASP A 80 -2.80 -14.24 8.92
CA ASP A 80 -3.12 -15.20 9.99
C ASP A 80 -2.87 -16.64 9.52
N GLU A 81 -2.48 -17.52 10.45
CA GLU A 81 -2.26 -18.94 10.18
C GLU A 81 -3.55 -19.65 9.71
N VAL A 82 -4.70 -19.16 10.18
CA VAL A 82 -6.02 -19.78 9.96
C VAL A 82 -6.69 -19.20 8.71
N SER A 83 -7.11 -20.07 7.79
CA SER A 83 -7.74 -19.64 6.53
C SER A 83 -9.05 -18.88 6.71
N SER A 84 -9.91 -19.30 7.64
CA SER A 84 -11.19 -18.63 7.89
C SER A 84 -11.02 -17.18 8.33
N ILE A 85 -10.00 -16.88 9.15
CA ILE A 85 -9.67 -15.51 9.57
C ILE A 85 -9.21 -14.68 8.37
N ARG A 86 -8.36 -15.24 7.50
CA ARG A 86 -7.91 -14.56 6.27
C ARG A 86 -9.07 -14.28 5.32
N GLU A 87 -9.96 -15.24 5.12
CA GLU A 87 -11.15 -15.12 4.25
C GLU A 87 -12.12 -14.07 4.79
N GLN A 88 -12.42 -14.10 6.10
CA GLN A 88 -13.24 -13.08 6.76
C GLN A 88 -12.64 -11.69 6.61
N THR A 89 -11.32 -11.56 6.82
CA THR A 89 -10.61 -10.29 6.67
C THR A 89 -10.68 -9.78 5.24
N SER A 90 -10.45 -10.64 4.25
CA SER A 90 -10.51 -10.25 2.84
C SER A 90 -11.92 -9.82 2.44
N ALA A 91 -12.94 -10.59 2.83
CA ALA A 91 -14.33 -10.24 2.55
C ALA A 91 -14.72 -8.88 3.17
N PHE A 92 -14.25 -8.61 4.40
CA PHE A 92 -14.46 -7.31 5.03
C PHE A 92 -13.77 -6.16 4.29
N LEU A 93 -12.50 -6.32 3.91
CA LEU A 93 -11.72 -5.25 3.28
C LEU A 93 -12.22 -4.88 1.88
N VAL A 94 -12.69 -5.85 1.11
CA VAL A 94 -13.28 -5.63 -0.23
C VAL A 94 -14.59 -4.86 -0.16
N ASN A 95 -15.40 -5.12 0.86
CA ASN A 95 -16.75 -4.54 0.99
C ASN A 95 -16.78 -3.19 1.73
N THR A 96 -15.65 -2.75 2.29
CA THR A 96 -15.57 -1.53 3.10
C THR A 96 -14.92 -0.39 2.32
N ASN A 97 -15.59 0.77 2.25
CA ASN A 97 -15.04 1.97 1.62
C ASN A 97 -14.07 2.70 2.58
N HIS A 98 -12.79 2.73 2.24
CA HIS A 98 -11.73 3.29 3.09
C HIS A 98 -11.52 4.78 2.83
N ARG A 99 -11.63 5.62 3.86
CA ARG A 99 -11.21 7.04 3.81
C ARG A 99 -10.01 7.24 4.74
N SER A 100 -8.85 7.49 4.14
CA SER A 100 -7.59 7.68 4.89
C SER A 100 -7.46 9.10 5.46
N HIS A 101 -7.23 9.21 6.77
CA HIS A 101 -6.56 10.36 7.39
C HIS A 101 -5.53 9.94 8.46
N ASN A 102 -4.41 10.67 8.41
CA ASN A 102 -3.40 11.06 9.41
C ASN A 102 -2.52 10.04 10.17
N ASN A 103 -1.30 10.56 10.43
CA ASN A 103 -0.23 10.00 11.27
C ASN A 103 -0.70 9.78 12.71
N VAL A 104 -0.51 8.57 13.22
CA VAL A 104 -0.81 8.20 14.61
C VAL A 104 0.44 7.61 15.26
N VAL A 105 0.67 7.97 16.52
CA VAL A 105 1.73 7.39 17.36
C VAL A 105 1.23 6.09 17.95
N LEU A 106 1.86 4.97 17.58
CA LEU A 106 1.54 3.65 18.10
C LEU A 106 2.04 3.47 19.54
N SER A 107 1.23 2.86 20.40
CA SER A 107 1.67 2.44 21.74
C SER A 107 2.76 1.35 21.67
N PRO A 108 3.57 1.16 22.73
CA PRO A 108 4.60 0.11 22.73
C PRO A 108 4.05 -1.30 22.50
N GLN A 109 2.84 -1.59 23.00
CA GLN A 109 2.19 -2.89 22.84
C GLN A 109 1.73 -3.12 21.39
N GLU A 110 1.12 -2.11 20.79
CA GLU A 110 0.75 -2.16 19.37
C GLU A 110 1.97 -2.28 18.45
N ARG A 111 3.06 -1.57 18.77
CA ARG A 111 4.33 -1.70 18.02
C ARG A 111 4.88 -3.11 18.12
N ALA A 112 4.91 -3.70 19.31
CA ALA A 112 5.37 -5.06 19.51
C ALA A 112 4.49 -6.08 18.77
N ALA A 113 3.17 -5.85 18.73
CA ALA A 113 2.23 -6.72 18.05
C ALA A 113 2.34 -6.60 16.51
N PHE A 114 2.31 -5.38 15.96
CA PHE A 114 2.04 -5.17 14.53
C PHE A 114 3.22 -4.64 13.70
N CYS A 115 4.30 -4.14 14.31
CA CYS A 115 5.43 -3.69 13.50
C CYS A 115 6.17 -4.88 12.87
N MET A 116 6.48 -4.74 11.58
CA MET A 116 7.27 -5.72 10.81
C MET A 116 8.60 -5.11 10.34
N PRO A 117 9.52 -4.75 11.26
CA PRO A 117 10.74 -4.07 10.87
C PRO A 117 11.72 -5.00 10.16
N GLY A 118 12.48 -4.42 9.23
CA GLY A 118 13.67 -5.04 8.65
C GLY A 118 13.42 -6.30 7.83
N GLU A 119 14.45 -7.15 7.75
CA GLU A 119 14.47 -8.31 6.85
C GLU A 119 13.41 -9.35 7.20
N GLY A 120 13.25 -9.69 8.49
CA GLY A 120 12.31 -10.72 8.93
C GLY A 120 10.85 -10.42 8.61
N GLY A 121 10.49 -9.13 8.56
CA GLY A 121 9.14 -8.69 8.16
C GLY A 121 8.94 -8.57 6.65
N ARG A 122 9.99 -8.71 5.83
CA ARG A 122 9.97 -8.36 4.40
C ARG A 122 8.91 -9.13 3.62
N GLU A 123 8.87 -10.44 3.75
CA GLU A 123 7.94 -11.28 2.97
C GLU A 123 6.48 -10.94 3.30
N CYS A 124 6.17 -10.79 4.59
CA CYS A 124 4.86 -10.39 5.07
C CYS A 124 4.45 -9.02 4.52
N ARG A 125 5.33 -8.00 4.64
CA ARG A 125 5.09 -6.66 4.04
C ARG A 125 4.80 -6.75 2.54
N ARG A 126 5.55 -7.56 1.80
CA ARG A 126 5.37 -7.73 0.34
C ARG A 126 4.03 -8.34 -0.04
N LYS A 127 3.53 -9.31 0.72
CA LYS A 127 2.19 -9.89 0.50
C LYS A 127 1.10 -8.84 0.75
N LEU A 128 1.22 -8.05 1.82
CA LEU A 128 0.28 -6.95 2.11
C LEU A 128 0.33 -5.87 1.01
N TYR A 129 1.51 -5.50 0.52
CA TYR A 129 1.64 -4.55 -0.58
C TYR A 129 0.93 -5.03 -1.85
N ARG A 130 1.16 -6.28 -2.26
CA ARG A 130 0.48 -6.85 -3.44
C ARG A 130 -1.03 -6.90 -3.27
N TYR A 131 -1.51 -7.34 -2.11
CA TYR A 131 -2.95 -7.34 -1.80
C TYR A 131 -3.55 -5.94 -1.93
N MET A 132 -2.91 -4.92 -1.35
CA MET A 132 -3.39 -3.54 -1.44
C MET A 132 -3.40 -3.03 -2.88
N LEU A 133 -2.36 -3.31 -3.66
CA LEU A 133 -2.27 -2.89 -5.06
C LEU A 133 -3.35 -3.56 -5.92
N ASP A 134 -3.61 -4.85 -5.70
CA ASP A 134 -4.59 -5.63 -6.46
C ASP A 134 -6.02 -5.07 -6.30
N HIS A 135 -6.35 -4.57 -5.10
CA HIS A 135 -7.65 -3.98 -4.78
C HIS A 135 -7.72 -2.45 -4.99
N MET A 136 -6.67 -1.84 -5.52
CA MET A 136 -6.58 -0.41 -5.73
C MET A 136 -7.07 -0.02 -7.13
N GLN A 137 -7.77 1.11 -7.25
CA GLN A 137 -8.14 1.70 -8.55
C GLN A 137 -6.92 2.36 -9.22
N ASP A 138 -6.93 2.46 -10.55
CA ASP A 138 -5.77 2.95 -11.31
C ASP A 138 -5.34 4.39 -10.95
N ASP A 139 -6.28 5.27 -10.59
CA ASP A 139 -6.00 6.65 -10.14
C ASP A 139 -5.26 6.68 -8.78
N HIS A 140 -5.65 5.79 -7.87
CA HIS A 140 -4.94 5.57 -6.61
C HIS A 140 -3.56 4.97 -6.85
N ARG A 141 -3.42 3.99 -7.77
CA ARG A 141 -2.12 3.41 -8.16
C ARG A 141 -1.18 4.46 -8.74
N PHE A 142 -1.70 5.37 -9.57
CA PHE A 142 -0.96 6.53 -10.07
C PHE A 142 -0.44 7.41 -8.94
N LYS A 143 -1.32 7.76 -7.99
CA LYS A 143 -0.95 8.60 -6.83
C LYS A 143 0.10 7.93 -5.95
N VAL A 144 -0.02 6.63 -5.69
CA VAL A 144 0.98 5.86 -4.93
C VAL A 144 2.32 5.85 -5.67
N THR A 145 2.33 5.57 -6.97
CA THR A 145 3.55 5.60 -7.80
C THR A 145 4.24 6.96 -7.71
N TYR A 146 3.48 8.05 -7.88
CA TYR A 146 4.01 9.40 -7.77
C TYR A 146 4.64 9.67 -6.40
N ARG A 147 3.92 9.35 -5.31
CA ARG A 147 4.40 9.56 -3.94
C ARG A 147 5.62 8.71 -3.60
N LEU A 148 5.69 7.46 -4.07
CA LEU A 148 6.89 6.64 -3.86
C LEU A 148 8.11 7.26 -4.57
N CYS A 149 7.92 7.77 -5.79
CA CYS A 149 8.98 8.44 -6.52
C CYS A 149 9.43 9.75 -5.83
N THR A 150 8.51 10.61 -5.42
CA THR A 150 8.85 11.95 -4.89
C THR A 150 9.13 11.97 -3.40
N GLU A 151 8.44 11.18 -2.58
CA GLU A 151 8.61 11.19 -1.11
C GLU A 151 9.64 10.17 -0.62
N ILE A 152 10.05 9.20 -1.45
CA ILE A 152 11.06 8.21 -1.08
C ILE A 152 12.28 8.26 -2.00
N LEU A 153 12.11 7.97 -3.29
CA LEU A 153 13.26 7.85 -4.20
C LEU A 153 13.99 9.20 -4.35
N ASP A 154 13.25 10.29 -4.54
CA ASP A 154 13.77 11.65 -4.66
C ASP A 154 14.46 12.10 -3.38
N GLU A 155 13.78 11.95 -2.24
CA GLU A 155 14.28 12.30 -0.91
C GLU A 155 15.55 11.51 -0.52
N VAL A 156 15.67 10.24 -0.92
CA VAL A 156 16.92 9.48 -0.81
C VAL A 156 17.99 10.07 -1.72
N SER A 157 17.66 10.36 -2.98
CA SER A 157 18.62 10.91 -3.95
C SER A 157 19.16 12.29 -3.51
N GLU A 158 18.34 13.10 -2.84
CA GLU A 158 18.75 14.37 -2.21
C GLU A 158 19.48 14.17 -0.88
N GLY A 159 19.29 13.02 -0.22
CA GLY A 159 19.99 12.66 1.01
C GLY A 159 19.27 13.10 2.27
N LYS A 160 18.02 13.55 2.13
CA LYS A 160 17.10 13.81 3.24
C LYS A 160 16.74 12.50 3.94
N ILE A 161 16.49 11.43 3.18
CA ILE A 161 16.43 10.06 3.72
C ILE A 161 17.84 9.44 3.64
N ARG A 162 18.45 9.20 4.81
CA ARG A 162 19.76 8.57 4.91
C ARG A 162 19.65 7.06 4.70
N LEU A 163 20.51 6.49 3.85
CA LEU A 163 20.63 5.03 3.66
C LEU A 163 21.41 4.36 4.79
N ASN A 164 20.94 4.55 6.03
CA ASN A 164 21.25 3.66 7.14
C ASN A 164 20.41 2.38 7.01
N GLN A 165 20.42 1.51 8.02
CA GLN A 165 19.66 0.26 7.99
C GLN A 165 18.16 0.46 7.71
N VAL A 166 17.52 1.44 8.39
CA VAL A 166 16.10 1.73 8.21
C VAL A 166 15.81 2.31 6.84
N GLY A 167 16.58 3.33 6.42
CA GLY A 167 16.40 3.96 5.10
C GLY A 167 16.66 3.00 3.95
N THR A 168 17.56 2.03 4.13
CA THR A 168 17.80 0.94 3.17
C THR A 168 16.55 0.07 3.00
N PHE A 169 15.91 -0.34 4.10
CA PHE A 169 14.68 -1.14 4.01
C PHE A 169 13.52 -0.36 3.40
N VAL A 170 13.37 0.92 3.74
CA VAL A 170 12.34 1.80 3.16
C VAL A 170 12.53 1.91 1.65
N LEU A 171 13.76 2.14 1.17
CA LEU A 171 14.05 2.20 -0.26
C LEU A 171 13.81 0.84 -0.95
N GLN A 172 14.19 -0.27 -0.32
CA GLN A 172 13.93 -1.61 -0.86
C GLN A 172 12.45 -1.89 -1.03
N ASP A 173 11.63 -1.54 -0.03
CA ASP A 173 10.19 -1.72 -0.09
C ASP A 173 9.58 -0.84 -1.19
N ALA A 174 10.01 0.43 -1.30
CA ALA A 174 9.54 1.34 -2.35
C ALA A 174 9.88 0.82 -3.76
N LEU A 175 11.13 0.37 -3.98
CA LEU A 175 11.55 -0.20 -5.27
C LEU A 175 10.79 -1.50 -5.58
N TYR A 176 10.52 -2.34 -4.58
CA TYR A 176 9.71 -3.54 -4.75
C TYR A 176 8.28 -3.20 -5.18
N ILE A 177 7.61 -2.29 -4.47
CA ILE A 177 6.24 -1.86 -4.79
C ILE A 177 6.14 -1.30 -6.21
N LEU A 178 7.11 -0.48 -6.62
CA LEU A 178 7.19 0.06 -7.99
C LEU A 178 7.49 -1.00 -9.06
N SER A 179 7.93 -2.20 -8.66
CA SER A 179 8.22 -3.33 -9.55
C SER A 179 7.09 -4.36 -9.60
N CYS A 180 6.03 -4.21 -8.82
CA CYS A 180 4.88 -5.12 -8.81
C CYS A 180 4.08 -5.02 -10.10
N ASP A 181 3.58 -6.14 -10.62
CA ASP A 181 2.68 -6.12 -11.78
C ASP A 181 1.35 -5.42 -11.44
N GLU A 182 0.90 -5.54 -10.18
CA GLU A 182 -0.36 -4.99 -9.68
C GLU A 182 -0.37 -3.44 -9.62
N ILE A 183 0.79 -2.77 -9.64
CA ILE A 183 0.85 -1.30 -9.66
C ILE A 183 0.62 -0.72 -11.07
N ARG A 184 0.65 -1.57 -12.10
CA ARG A 184 0.55 -1.15 -13.49
C ARG A 184 -0.87 -0.66 -13.81
N MET A 185 -0.96 0.50 -14.43
CA MET A 185 -2.22 1.18 -14.73
C MET A 185 -2.77 0.72 -16.09
N VAL A 186 -3.34 -0.48 -16.16
CA VAL A 186 -3.75 -1.11 -17.43
C VAL A 186 -4.96 -0.39 -18.06
N HIS A 187 -5.91 0.11 -17.26
CA HIS A 187 -7.18 0.68 -17.74
C HIS A 187 -7.10 2.17 -18.07
N LEU A 188 -6.16 2.91 -17.46
CA LEU A 188 -5.87 4.31 -17.82
C LEU A 188 -5.09 4.44 -19.14
N ARG A 189 -4.63 3.31 -19.72
CA ARG A 189 -3.73 3.30 -20.89
C ARG A 189 -4.38 2.78 -22.18
N SER A 190 -5.50 2.07 -22.10
CA SER A 190 -6.25 1.59 -23.27
C SER A 190 -7.04 2.73 -23.93
N GLY A 191 -6.34 3.56 -24.70
CA GLY A 191 -6.93 4.51 -25.65
C GLY A 191 -7.00 3.96 -27.08
N LYS A 192 -7.29 2.66 -27.27
CA LYS A 192 -7.41 2.06 -28.61
C LYS A 192 -8.87 1.64 -28.89
N GLU A 193 -9.50 2.46 -29.72
CA GLU A 193 -10.51 2.18 -30.76
C GLU A 193 -11.32 0.89 -30.63
N THR A 194 -12.60 1.03 -30.29
CA THR A 194 -13.66 0.21 -30.87
C THR A 194 -14.55 1.13 -31.69
N HIS A 195 -14.53 0.97 -33.01
CA HIS A 195 -15.52 1.57 -33.90
C HIS A 195 -16.89 0.92 -33.67
N GLU A 196 -17.90 1.79 -33.58
CA GLU A 196 -19.29 1.67 -34.04
C GLU A 196 -20.14 0.50 -33.48
N ASP A 197 -21.06 0.82 -32.57
CA ASP A 197 -22.49 0.88 -32.95
C ASP A 197 -23.40 1.60 -31.92
N ASP A 198 -24.35 2.35 -32.50
CA ASP A 198 -25.69 2.84 -32.09
C ASP A 198 -26.01 3.49 -30.71
N ASN A 199 -26.25 4.81 -30.81
CA ASN A 199 -27.25 5.69 -30.16
C ASN A 199 -27.68 5.52 -28.70
N GLY A 200 -27.14 6.44 -27.87
CA GLY A 200 -27.72 6.88 -26.59
C GLY A 200 -26.67 7.27 -25.56
N GLU A 201 -25.52 6.60 -25.59
CA GLU A 201 -24.45 6.67 -24.56
C GLU A 201 -23.22 7.51 -24.98
N MET A 202 -23.24 8.08 -26.20
CA MET A 202 -22.10 8.75 -26.82
C MET A 202 -21.47 9.86 -25.97
N MET A 203 -22.22 10.60 -25.15
CA MET A 203 -21.65 11.73 -24.41
C MET A 203 -20.83 11.27 -23.19
N GLU A 204 -21.29 10.27 -22.44
CA GLU A 204 -20.55 9.74 -21.28
C GLU A 204 -19.36 8.89 -21.74
N GLU A 205 -19.49 8.16 -22.84
CA GLU A 205 -18.38 7.45 -23.49
C GLU A 205 -17.33 8.40 -24.06
N VAL A 206 -17.73 9.49 -24.73
CA VAL A 206 -16.80 10.51 -25.20
C VAL A 206 -16.11 11.21 -24.02
N ILE A 207 -16.82 11.55 -22.95
CA ILE A 207 -16.24 12.16 -21.75
C ILE A 207 -15.25 11.22 -21.05
N THR A 208 -15.60 9.94 -20.89
CA THR A 208 -14.71 8.94 -20.28
C THR A 208 -13.50 8.65 -21.16
N HIS A 209 -13.67 8.61 -22.48
CA HIS A 209 -12.56 8.48 -23.42
C HIS A 209 -11.63 9.71 -23.37
N VAL A 210 -12.16 10.93 -23.39
CA VAL A 210 -11.37 12.16 -23.28
C VAL A 210 -10.62 12.20 -21.95
N ARG A 211 -11.28 11.83 -20.83
CA ARG A 211 -10.64 11.70 -19.51
C ARG A 211 -9.50 10.67 -19.53
N LYS A 212 -9.71 9.47 -20.09
CA LYS A 212 -8.68 8.43 -20.23
C LYS A 212 -7.48 8.91 -21.06
N THR A 213 -7.72 9.59 -22.19
CA THR A 213 -6.65 10.11 -23.05
C THR A 213 -5.83 11.20 -22.35
N ILE A 214 -6.48 12.13 -21.65
CA ILE A 214 -5.80 13.20 -20.88
C ILE A 214 -4.97 12.59 -19.75
N ILE A 215 -5.53 11.64 -18.99
CA ILE A 215 -4.81 10.98 -17.90
C ILE A 215 -3.62 10.21 -18.45
N SER A 216 -3.77 9.48 -19.57
CA SER A 216 -2.67 8.81 -20.25
C SER A 216 -1.55 9.78 -20.63
N GLN A 217 -1.88 10.92 -21.24
CA GLN A 217 -0.90 11.97 -21.59
C GLN A 217 -0.21 12.59 -20.36
N LEU A 218 -0.97 12.82 -19.27
CA LEU A 218 -0.42 13.36 -18.02
C LEU A 218 0.50 12.36 -17.33
N VAL A 219 0.15 11.08 -17.30
CA VAL A 219 0.97 9.99 -16.77
C VAL A 219 2.30 9.91 -17.54
N LYS A 220 2.23 9.99 -18.87
CA LYS A 220 3.40 9.97 -19.76
C LYS A 220 4.32 11.17 -19.53
N LYS A 221 3.78 12.39 -19.53
CA LYS A 221 4.53 13.63 -19.30
C LYS A 221 5.18 13.63 -17.90
N ASN A 222 4.41 13.26 -16.88
CA ASN A 222 4.90 13.14 -15.51
C ASN A 222 6.04 12.11 -15.37
N TYR A 223 5.97 11.00 -16.11
CA TYR A 223 7.01 9.98 -16.06
C TYR A 223 8.35 10.50 -16.63
N ILE A 224 8.31 11.16 -17.79
CA ILE A 224 9.51 11.68 -18.45
C ILE A 224 10.09 12.88 -17.69
N GLU A 225 9.25 13.83 -17.30
CA GLU A 225 9.69 15.10 -16.72
C GLU A 225 10.05 14.98 -15.23
N ASN A 226 9.41 14.07 -14.49
CA ASN A 226 9.63 13.94 -13.04
C ASN A 226 10.31 12.62 -12.65
N ILE A 227 9.79 11.46 -13.08
CA ILE A 227 10.27 10.16 -12.58
C ILE A 227 11.66 9.80 -13.13
N VAL A 228 11.92 10.01 -14.43
CA VAL A 228 13.21 9.66 -15.04
C VAL A 228 14.39 10.44 -14.42
N PRO A 229 14.32 11.78 -14.22
CA PRO A 229 15.39 12.52 -13.54
C PRO A 229 15.67 12.01 -12.12
N ILE A 230 14.63 11.64 -11.36
CA ILE A 230 14.76 11.06 -10.02
C ILE A 230 15.56 9.75 -10.08
N ILE A 231 15.19 8.84 -10.99
CA ILE A 231 15.88 7.55 -11.16
C ILE A 231 17.35 7.75 -11.53
N ILE A 232 17.67 8.72 -12.41
CA ILE A 232 19.05 9.02 -12.80
C ILE A 232 19.88 9.48 -11.60
N ARG A 233 19.38 10.46 -10.84
CA ARG A 233 20.06 10.98 -9.65
C ARG A 233 20.22 9.90 -8.58
N LEU A 234 19.18 9.12 -8.33
CA LEU A 234 19.23 8.02 -7.38
C LEU A 234 20.26 6.96 -7.79
N LYS A 235 20.33 6.60 -9.09
CA LYS A 235 21.32 5.65 -9.60
C LYS A 235 22.75 6.15 -9.40
N HIS A 236 23.03 7.42 -9.70
CA HIS A 236 24.35 8.01 -9.47
C HIS A 236 24.74 7.90 -8.00
N LYS A 237 23.84 8.32 -7.10
CA LYS A 237 24.07 8.24 -5.66
C LYS A 237 24.32 6.81 -5.16
N LEU A 238 23.51 5.85 -5.59
CA LEU A 238 23.67 4.46 -5.20
C LEU A 238 24.99 3.86 -5.72
N LYS A 239 25.44 4.27 -6.92
CA LYS A 239 26.75 3.87 -7.47
C LYS A 239 27.91 4.48 -6.69
N GLU A 240 27.86 5.77 -6.38
CA GLU A 240 28.87 6.44 -5.54
C GLU A 240 29.00 5.78 -4.17
N MET A 241 27.87 5.40 -3.57
CA MET A 241 27.82 4.68 -2.30
C MET A 241 28.16 3.18 -2.41
N LYS A 242 28.43 2.66 -3.61
CA LYS A 242 28.65 1.23 -3.88
C LYS A 242 27.55 0.33 -3.29
N SER A 243 26.32 0.81 -3.31
CA SER A 243 25.17 0.15 -2.70
C SER A 243 24.70 -1.06 -3.53
N SER A 244 24.33 -2.16 -2.87
CA SER A 244 23.71 -3.32 -3.54
C SER A 244 22.35 -3.00 -4.16
N LEU A 245 21.70 -1.90 -3.73
CA LEU A 245 20.38 -1.47 -4.21
C LEU A 245 20.40 -1.00 -5.68
N VAL A 246 21.56 -0.83 -6.30
CA VAL A 246 21.64 -0.58 -7.74
C VAL A 246 20.94 -1.70 -8.52
N ARG A 247 21.05 -2.95 -8.06
CA ARG A 247 20.37 -4.08 -8.70
C ARG A 247 18.85 -3.93 -8.60
N ASP A 248 18.33 -3.64 -7.41
CA ASP A 248 16.90 -3.44 -7.16
C ASP A 248 16.35 -2.26 -7.99
N LEU A 249 17.09 -1.16 -8.06
CA LEU A 249 16.73 0.00 -8.88
C LEU A 249 16.65 -0.35 -10.37
N MET A 250 17.57 -1.17 -10.87
CA MET A 250 17.58 -1.57 -12.28
C MET A 250 16.45 -2.56 -12.60
N ILE A 251 16.03 -3.40 -11.65
CA ILE A 251 14.82 -4.22 -11.77
C ILE A 251 13.60 -3.31 -11.84
N CYS A 252 13.46 -2.39 -10.89
CA CYS A 252 12.37 -1.41 -10.87
C CYS A 252 12.29 -0.61 -12.17
N LEU A 253 13.41 -0.08 -12.64
CA LEU A 253 13.45 0.65 -13.91
C LEU A 253 13.04 -0.24 -15.09
N ARG A 254 13.47 -1.50 -15.13
CA ARG A 254 13.04 -2.43 -16.20
C ARG A 254 11.53 -2.61 -16.19
N GLU A 255 10.94 -2.84 -15.02
CA GLU A 255 9.50 -3.06 -14.87
C GLU A 255 8.71 -1.82 -15.24
N LEU A 256 9.08 -0.66 -14.72
CA LEU A 256 8.47 0.61 -15.10
C LEU A 256 8.57 0.87 -16.61
N MET A 257 9.68 0.50 -17.26
CA MET A 257 9.89 0.72 -18.69
C MET A 257 9.10 -0.25 -19.59
N LYS A 258 8.58 -1.38 -19.08
CA LYS A 258 7.70 -2.27 -19.87
C LYS A 258 6.47 -1.54 -20.38
N ASP A 259 6.04 -0.54 -19.64
CA ASP A 259 4.83 0.25 -19.86
C ASP A 259 5.03 1.44 -20.81
N PHE A 260 6.27 1.78 -21.19
CA PHE A 260 6.59 2.95 -22.02
C PHE A 260 7.35 2.60 -23.31
N LYS A 261 7.36 1.34 -23.76
CA LYS A 261 8.20 0.84 -24.87
C LYS A 261 8.17 1.70 -26.15
N GLU A 262 7.01 2.22 -26.54
CA GLU A 262 6.85 3.08 -27.73
C GLU A 262 7.47 4.48 -27.54
N GLU A 263 7.41 5.04 -26.34
CA GLU A 263 7.91 6.38 -25.99
C GLU A 263 9.37 6.38 -25.58
N VAL A 264 9.85 5.26 -25.07
CA VAL A 264 11.27 5.00 -24.86
C VAL A 264 12.01 5.07 -26.20
N CYS A 265 11.37 4.86 -27.36
CA CYS A 265 11.97 5.19 -28.65
C CYS A 265 12.24 6.69 -28.86
N PHE A 266 11.47 7.58 -28.25
CA PHE A 266 11.74 9.02 -28.25
C PHE A 266 12.87 9.37 -27.27
N ILE A 267 12.89 8.72 -26.11
CA ILE A 267 13.97 8.85 -25.10
C ILE A 267 15.27 8.16 -25.55
N LYS A 268 15.22 7.19 -26.47
CA LYS A 268 16.39 6.58 -27.11
C LYS A 268 17.27 7.61 -27.80
N CYS A 269 16.72 8.76 -28.21
CA CYS A 269 17.48 9.88 -28.75
C CYS A 269 18.18 10.73 -27.67
N VAL A 270 17.83 10.59 -26.38
CA VAL A 270 18.29 11.44 -25.25
C VAL A 270 18.95 10.61 -24.14
N ASN A 271 19.88 9.70 -24.46
CA ASN A 271 20.82 9.07 -23.49
C ASN A 271 20.34 7.97 -22.51
N VAL A 272 19.07 7.55 -22.45
CA VAL A 272 18.68 6.51 -21.45
C VAL A 272 19.17 5.09 -21.81
N VAL A 273 19.26 4.73 -23.09
CA VAL A 273 19.78 3.40 -23.50
C VAL A 273 21.31 3.28 -23.35
N LEU A 274 22.06 4.37 -23.51
CA LEU A 274 23.49 4.41 -23.17
C LEU A 274 23.71 4.28 -21.66
N PHE A 275 22.81 4.85 -20.84
CA PHE A 275 22.84 4.75 -19.37
C PHE A 275 22.51 3.34 -18.84
N LEU A 276 21.70 2.56 -19.57
CA LEU A 276 21.37 1.16 -19.22
C LEU A 276 22.43 0.14 -19.65
N ARG A 277 23.32 0.48 -20.60
CA ARG A 277 24.33 -0.43 -21.17
C ARG A 277 25.70 -0.40 -20.51
N GLN A 278 25.97 0.54 -19.60
CA GLN A 278 27.21 0.52 -18.80
C GLN A 278 27.00 -0.30 -17.52
N SER A 279 27.31 -1.59 -17.72
CA SER A 279 27.64 -2.71 -16.83
C SER A 279 27.75 -2.40 -15.34
#